data_AF-A0A417YJR8-F1
#
_entry.id   AF-A0A417YJR8-F1
#
_cell.length_a   1.000
_cell.length_b   1.000
_cell.length_c   1.000
_cell.angle_alpha   90.00
_cell.angle_beta   90.00
_cell.angle_gamma   90.00
#
_symmetry.space_group_name_H-M   'P 1'
#
loop_
_entity.id
_entity.type
_entity.pdbx_description
1 polymer ?
#
loop_
_entity_poly.entity_id
_entity_poly.type
_entity_poly.pdbx_seq_one_letter_code
_entity_poly.pdbx_strand_id
1 'polypeptide(L)' 'MDKGTLIRTVVLVIALINQFLVTADLNPIPGSETLWGEIVSMIFTGIAAATAWFKNNYVTWKGKRQKEVLQRNQLIK' A
#
# COMPACT_ATOMS: atom_id res chain seq x y z
N MET A 1 4.46 -4.44 -14.49
CA MET A 1 4.79 -5.26 -13.32
C MET A 1 3.51 -5.46 -12.51
N ASP A 2 3.08 -6.69 -12.27
CA ASP A 2 1.91 -6.95 -11.43
C ASP A 2 2.24 -6.72 -9.94
N LYS A 3 1.19 -6.56 -9.13
CA LYS A 3 1.33 -6.28 -7.69
C LYS A 3 2.08 -7.39 -6.96
N GLY A 4 1.86 -8.65 -7.33
CA GLY A 4 2.53 -9.79 -6.73
C GLY A 4 4.04 -9.78 -7.03
N THR A 5 4.42 -9.46 -8.27
CA THR A 5 5.83 -9.29 -8.64
C THR A 5 6.47 -8.15 -7.87
N LEU A 6 5.81 -6.99 -7.73
CA LEU A 6 6.36 -5.89 -6.93
C LEU A 6 6.61 -6.30 -5.47
N ILE A 7 5.65 -6.96 -4.83
CA ILE A 7 5.79 -7.44 -3.45
C ILE A 7 6.99 -8.40 -3.34
N ARG A 8 7.08 -9.39 -4.23
CA ARG A 8 8.19 -10.36 -4.24
C ARG A 8 9.55 -9.69 -4.46
N THR A 9 9.62 -8.71 -5.35
CA THR A 9 10.87 -7.96 -5.58
C THR A 9 11.28 -7.18 -4.33
N VAL A 10 10.35 -6.55 -3.62
CA VAL A 10 10.66 -5.84 -2.36
C VAL A 10 11.16 -6.81 -1.29
N VAL A 11 10.48 -7.96 -1.12
CA VAL A 11 10.90 -9.00 -0.16
C VAL A 11 12.28 -9.56 -0.52
N LEU A 12 12.55 -9.80 -1.80
CA LEU A 12 13.87 -10.22 -2.27
C LEU A 12 14.96 -9.20 -1.93
N VAL A 13 14.71 -7.91 -2.11
CA VAL A 13 15.68 -6.86 -1.73
C VAL A 13 15.96 -6.88 -0.22
N ILE A 14 14.94 -7.04 0.62
CA ILE A 14 15.11 -7.18 2.08
C ILE A 14 15.96 -8.42 2.39
N ALA A 15 15.70 -9.54 1.72
CA ALA A 15 16.46 -10.77 1.90
C ALA A 15 17.94 -10.60 1.48
N LEU A 16 18.21 -9.92 0.36
CA LEU A 16 19.58 -9.64 -0.09
C LEU A 16 20.34 -8.72 0.88
N ILE A 17 19.68 -7.70 1.42
CA ILE A 17 20.28 -6.84 2.46
C ILE A 17 20.56 -7.68 3.71
N ASN A 18 19.61 -8.51 4.13
CA ASN A 18 19.81 -9.38 5.29
C ASN A 18 20.98 -10.36 5.07
N GLN A 19 21.08 -10.96 3.88
CA GLN A 19 22.18 -11.83 3.52
C GLN A 19 23.52 -11.10 3.64
N PHE A 20 23.60 -9.86 3.14
CA PHE A 20 24.80 -9.04 3.28
C PHE A 20 25.16 -8.80 4.75
N LEU A 21 24.20 -8.41 5.59
CA LEU A 21 24.42 -8.16 7.02
C LEU A 21 24.96 -9.41 7.72
N VAL A 22 24.35 -10.57 7.48
CA VAL A 22 24.79 -11.84 8.04
C VAL A 22 26.21 -12.19 7.59
N THR A 23 26.53 -12.02 6.29
CA THR A 23 27.88 -12.31 5.78
C THR A 23 28.94 -11.33 6.28
N ALA A 24 28.54 -10.13 6.69
CA ALA A 24 29.42 -9.10 7.24
C ALA A 24 29.53 -9.18 8.77
N ASP A 25 28.96 -10.22 9.41
CA ASP A 25 28.87 -10.36 10.88
C ASP A 25 28.17 -9.18 11.58
N LEU A 26 27.23 -8.55 10.86
CA LEU A 26 26.39 -7.45 11.34
C LEU A 26 25.04 -7.99 11.85
N ASN A 27 24.29 -7.13 12.54
CA ASN A 27 23.00 -7.51 13.12
C ASN A 27 21.96 -7.85 12.01
N PRO A 28 21.40 -9.06 11.98
CA PRO A 28 20.43 -9.46 10.96
C PRO A 28 19.09 -8.74 11.12
N ILE A 29 18.38 -8.62 10.01
CA ILE A 29 17.00 -8.15 9.98
C ILE A 29 16.11 -9.26 10.57
N PRO A 30 15.35 -8.99 11.65
CA PRO A 30 14.46 -9.98 12.23
C PRO A 30 13.27 -10.25 11.31
N GLY A 31 12.79 -11.50 11.32
CA GLY A 31 11.60 -11.92 10.58
C GLY A 31 11.87 -12.93 9.47
N SER A 32 10.80 -13.59 9.01
CA SER A 32 10.84 -14.54 7.89
C SER A 32 10.42 -13.88 6.58
N GLU A 33 10.74 -14.52 5.45
CA GLU A 33 10.27 -14.09 4.13
C GLU A 33 8.74 -13.95 4.09
N THR A 34 8.02 -14.91 4.68
CA THR A 34 6.56 -14.89 4.80
C THR A 34 6.07 -13.66 5.57
N LEU A 35 6.67 -13.35 6.72
CA LEU A 35 6.29 -12.18 7.52
C LEU A 35 6.50 -10.88 6.73
N TRP A 36 7.64 -10.74 6.04
CA TRP A 36 7.89 -9.56 5.22
C TRP A 36 6.93 -9.45 4.03
N GLY A 37 6.57 -10.59 3.40
CA GLY A 37 5.54 -10.63 2.37
C GLY A 37 4.17 -10.16 2.88
N GLU A 38 3.77 -10.59 4.07
CA GLU A 38 2.52 -10.18 4.72
C GLU A 38 2.52 -8.70 5.06
N ILE A 39 3.59 -8.17 5.65
CA ILE A 39 3.72 -6.75 6.01
C ILE A 39 3.61 -5.87 4.76
N VAL A 40 4.37 -6.19 3.71
CA VAL A 40 4.36 -5.41 2.47
C VAL A 40 2.98 -5.48 1.78
N SER A 41 2.36 -6.67 1.77
CA SER A 41 1.01 -6.86 1.25
C SER A 41 -0.04 -6.06 2.03
N MET A 42 0.06 -6.05 3.36
CA MET A 42 -0.82 -5.29 4.25
C MET A 42 -0.70 -3.79 3.98
N ILE A 43 0.51 -3.26 3.88
CA ILE A 43 0.75 -1.84 3.57
C ILE A 43 0.13 -1.48 2.21
N PHE A 44 0.40 -2.29 1.19
CA PHE A 44 -0.13 -2.05 -0.15
C PHE A 44 -1.65 -2.09 -0.18
N THR A 45 -2.25 -3.08 0.49
CA THR A 45 -3.70 -3.25 0.58
C THR A 45 -4.33 -2.09 1.36
N GLY A 46 -3.71 -1.67 2.47
CA GLY A 46 -4.16 -0.54 3.27
C GLY A 46 -4.20 0.76 2.47
N ILE A 47 -3.14 1.06 1.71
CA ILE A 47 -3.09 2.24 0.82
C ILE A 47 -4.17 2.15 -0.26
N ALA A 48 -4.33 0.99 -0.89
CA ALA A 48 -5.34 0.78 -1.93
C ALA A 48 -6.76 0.98 -1.38
N ALA A 49 -7.05 0.40 -0.21
CA ALA A 49 -8.33 0.54 0.47
C ALA A 49 -8.61 1.99 0.87
N ALA A 50 -7.63 2.68 1.48
CA ALA A 50 -7.76 4.09 1.84
C ALA A 50 -8.03 4.96 0.60
N THR A 51 -7.27 4.74 -0.48
CA THR A 51 -7.45 5.48 -1.74
C THR A 51 -8.83 5.26 -2.35
N ALA A 52 -9.31 4.00 -2.37
CA ALA A 52 -10.64 3.68 -2.88
C ALA A 52 -11.74 4.31 -2.02
N TRP A 53 -11.60 4.25 -0.69
CA TRP A 53 -12.56 4.83 0.24
C TRP A 53 -12.68 6.35 0.09
N PHE A 54 -11.55 7.08 0.02
CA PHE A 54 -11.55 8.54 -0.15
C PHE A 54 -12.10 8.98 -1.51
N LYS A 55 -11.96 8.16 -2.55
CA LYS A 55 -12.56 8.44 -3.87
C LYS A 55 -14.07 8.21 -3.87
N ASN A 56 -14.56 7.24 -3.11
CA ASN A 56 -15.97 6.85 -3.08
C ASN A 56 -16.80 7.60 -2.01
N ASN A 57 -16.15 8.22 -1.04
CA ASN A 57 -16.81 9.02 -0.01
C ASN A 57 -16.34 10.46 -0.17
N TYR A 58 -17.25 11.40 -0.41
CA TYR A 58 -17.01 12.84 -0.65
C TYR A 58 -16.39 13.60 0.55
N VAL A 59 -15.29 13.07 1.10
CA VAL A 59 -14.64 13.52 2.34
C VAL A 59 -13.56 14.55 2.02
N THR A 60 -12.85 14.37 0.91
CA THR A 60 -11.85 15.33 0.43
C THR A 60 -12.53 16.62 -0.06
N TRP A 61 -11.81 17.74 -0.05
CA TRP A 61 -12.35 19.01 -0.57
C TRP A 61 -12.83 18.89 -2.02
N LYS A 62 -12.09 18.18 -2.86
CA LYS A 62 -12.50 17.85 -4.23
C LYS A 62 -13.80 17.03 -4.25
N GLY A 63 -13.89 16.01 -3.39
CA GLY A 63 -15.10 15.18 -3.26
C GLY A 63 -16.31 16.01 -2.82
N LYS A 64 -16.17 16.91 -1.85
CA LYS A 64 -17.25 17.81 -1.42
C LYS A 64 -17.75 18.67 -2.57
N ARG A 65 -16.85 19.29 -3.34
CA ARG A 65 -17.22 20.08 -4.54
C ARG A 65 -17.90 19.25 -5.61
N GLN A 66 -17.46 18.00 -5.82
CA GLN A 66 -18.16 17.07 -6.73
C GLN A 66 -19.58 16.79 -6.25
N LYS A 67 -19.77 16.53 -4.95
CA LYS A 67 -21.10 16.34 -4.35
C LYS A 67 -22.02 17.55 -4.58
N GLU A 68 -21.52 18.77 -4.35
CA GLU A 68 -22.29 20.01 -4.58
C GLU A 68 -22.72 20.18 -6.04
N VAL A 69 -21.85 19.83 -7.00
CA VAL A 69 -22.20 19.86 -8.43
C VAL A 69 -23.26 18.81 -8.76
N LEU A 70 -23.13 17.60 -8.23
CA LEU A 70 -24.11 16.53 -8.45
C LEU A 70 -25.48 16.88 -7.86
N GLN A 71 -25.53 17.46 -6.65
CA GLN A 71 -26.76 17.92 -6.02
C GLN A 71 -27.43 19.06 -6.81
N ARG A 72 -26.66 20.05 -7.28
CA ARG A 72 -27.18 21.13 -8.13
C ARG A 72 -27.82 20.64 -9.42
N ASN A 73 -27.29 19.56 -9.99
CA ASN A 73 -27.82 18.94 -11.21
C ASN A 73 -28.83 17.83 -10.93
N GLN A 74 -29.29 17.66 -9.68
CA GLN A 74 -30.27 16.64 -9.27
C GLN A 74 -29.84 15.19 -9.60
N LEU A 75 -28.54 14.94 -9.72
CA LEU A 75 -27.99 13.61 -10.01
C LEU A 75 -27.87 12.73 -8.76
N ILE A 76 -27.92 13.35 -7.58
CA ILE A 76 -27.94 12.70 -6.27
C ILE A 76 -28.92 13.44 -5.35
N LYS A 77 -29.47 12.73 -4.35
CA LYS A 77 -30.35 13.32 -3.32
C LYS A 77 -29.58 14.20 -2.33
#